data_AF-A0AAD6KFS4-F1
#
_entry.id   AF-A0AAD6KFS4-F1
#
_cell.length_a   1.000
_cell.length_b   1.000
_cell.length_c   1.000
_cell.angle_alpha   90.00
_cell.angle_beta   90.00
_cell.angle_gamma   90.00
#
_symmetry.space_group_name_H-M   'P 1'
#
loop_
_entity.id
_entity.type
_entity.pdbx_description
1 polymer ?
#
loop_
_entity_poly.entity_id
_entity_poly.type
_entity_poly.pdbx_seq_one_letter_code
_entity_poly.pdbx_strand_id
1 'polypeptide(L)'
;MLLRSSKPPHHHLSATKLLLLRHLKTLPSSSSTTTTTKDAYFSLIHNITNIIRKEVYPERTLNKLNLPITSELVFRVLRASSNYPSQSLRFFNWARSYYSPTTIEYEELIITLVRNKKYASMWKLIAQVKNNLGDKFSVSSNTVCFIIEEYGKHGLIDQAVEEND
;
A
#
# COMPACT_ATOMS: atom_id res chain seq x y z
N MET A 1 10.18 34.74 -32.02
CA MET A 1 9.25 33.79 -31.37
C MET A 1 9.38 32.45 -32.08
N LEU A 2 10.17 31.51 -31.54
CA LEU A 2 10.35 30.16 -32.10
C LEU A 2 10.18 29.16 -30.95
N LEU A 3 9.07 28.40 -30.96
CA LEU A 3 8.79 27.36 -29.98
C LEU A 3 9.66 26.13 -30.25
N ARG A 4 10.53 25.76 -29.29
CA ARG A 4 11.14 24.42 -29.24
C ARG A 4 10.12 23.44 -28.66
N SER A 5 9.67 22.49 -29.50
CA SER A 5 8.88 21.33 -29.08
C SER A 5 9.81 20.29 -28.46
N SER A 6 9.61 19.98 -27.17
CA SER A 6 10.32 18.92 -26.46
C SER A 6 9.48 17.65 -26.45
N LYS A 7 9.98 16.60 -27.10
CA LYS A 7 9.37 15.26 -27.15
C LYS A 7 9.60 14.52 -25.81
N PRO A 8 8.60 13.82 -25.23
CA PRO A 8 8.81 13.08 -23.98
C PRO A 8 9.45 11.71 -24.24
N PRO A 9 10.19 11.15 -23.27
CA PRO A 9 10.84 9.84 -23.41
C PRO A 9 9.80 8.72 -23.30
N HIS A 10 9.80 7.84 -24.31
CA HIS A 10 9.02 6.61 -24.29
C HIS A 10 9.72 5.58 -23.40
N HIS A 11 9.26 5.40 -22.16
CA HIS A 11 9.66 4.26 -21.35
C HIS A 11 8.92 3.01 -21.86
N HIS A 12 9.60 2.26 -22.71
CA HIS A 12 9.13 0.99 -23.26
C HIS A 12 9.08 -0.05 -22.13
N LEU A 13 7.88 -0.39 -21.68
CA LEU A 13 7.65 -1.49 -20.75
C LEU A 13 8.05 -2.79 -21.48
N SER A 14 9.14 -3.42 -21.05
CA SER A 14 9.72 -4.59 -21.73
C SER A 14 8.70 -5.72 -21.90
N ALA A 15 8.65 -6.32 -23.09
CA ALA A 15 7.70 -7.36 -23.49
C ALA A 15 7.69 -8.59 -22.56
N THR A 16 8.79 -8.84 -21.85
CA THR A 16 8.90 -9.91 -20.85
C THR A 16 8.00 -9.69 -19.63
N LYS A 17 7.75 -8.44 -19.20
CA LYS A 17 6.79 -8.14 -18.13
C LYS A 17 5.34 -8.40 -18.57
N LEU A 18 5.03 -8.13 -19.83
CA LEU A 18 3.71 -8.38 -20.41
C LEU A 18 3.41 -9.87 -20.58
N LEU A 19 4.42 -10.70 -20.84
CA LEU A 19 4.26 -12.15 -20.95
C LEU A 19 3.92 -12.81 -19.61
N LEU A 20 4.58 -12.43 -18.51
CA LEU A 20 4.23 -12.91 -17.17
C LEU A 20 2.79 -12.57 -16.77
N LEU A 21 2.28 -11.42 -17.24
CA LEU A 21 0.91 -10.97 -16.97
C LEU A 21 -0.16 -11.75 -17.76
N ARG A 22 0.21 -12.41 -18.87
CA ARG A 22 -0.73 -13.24 -19.64
C ARG A 22 -0.96 -14.60 -18.96
N HIS A 23 0.03 -15.15 -18.27
CA HIS A 23 -0.08 -16.44 -17.58
C HIS A 23 -0.97 -16.42 -16.33
N LEU A 24 -1.27 -15.24 -15.78
CA LEU A 24 -2.19 -15.09 -14.65
C LEU A 24 -3.69 -15.19 -15.05
N LYS A 25 -4.01 -15.18 -16.36
CA LYS A 25 -5.39 -15.14 -16.86
C LYS A 25 -6.00 -16.51 -17.16
N THR A 26 -5.22 -17.59 -17.12
CA THR A 26 -5.67 -18.94 -17.45
C THR A 26 -5.37 -19.90 -16.31
N LEU A 27 -6.38 -20.21 -15.49
CA LEU A 27 -6.30 -21.26 -14.48
C LEU A 27 -7.12 -22.47 -14.95
N PRO A 28 -6.51 -23.58 -15.37
CA PRO A 28 -7.18 -24.87 -15.41
C PRO A 28 -7.06 -25.56 -14.05
N SER A 29 -8.17 -26.11 -13.57
CA SER A 29 -8.22 -26.97 -12.40
C SER A 29 -7.57 -28.32 -12.72
N SER A 30 -6.37 -28.59 -12.19
CA SER A 30 -5.84 -29.96 -12.12
C SER A 30 -4.87 -30.11 -10.94
N SER A 31 -5.41 -30.71 -9.87
CA SER A 31 -4.84 -31.70 -8.92
C SER A 31 -3.33 -31.73 -8.52
N SER A 32 -2.55 -30.67 -8.74
CA SER A 32 -1.17 -30.49 -8.23
C SER A 32 -0.93 -29.06 -7.70
N THR A 33 -2.01 -28.36 -7.38
CA THR A 33 -2.19 -26.90 -7.57
C THR A 33 -1.83 -26.00 -6.38
N THR A 34 -1.52 -26.53 -5.20
CA THR A 34 -1.40 -25.69 -3.98
C THR A 34 -0.10 -24.89 -3.92
N THR A 35 1.03 -25.46 -4.34
CA THR A 35 2.34 -24.79 -4.32
C THR A 35 2.40 -23.69 -5.37
N THR A 36 2.06 -24.02 -6.62
CA THR A 36 2.09 -23.07 -7.75
C THR A 36 1.18 -21.86 -7.56
N THR A 37 -0.01 -22.06 -6.96
CA THR A 37 -0.95 -20.96 -6.71
C THR A 37 -0.44 -20.01 -5.63
N LYS A 38 0.15 -20.56 -4.55
CA LYS A 38 0.79 -19.74 -3.50
C LYS A 38 1.96 -18.95 -4.06
N ASP A 39 2.83 -19.60 -4.86
CA ASP A 39 3.99 -18.97 -5.46
C ASP A 39 3.60 -17.86 -6.46
N ALA A 40 2.54 -18.08 -7.25
CA ALA A 40 1.96 -17.07 -8.13
C ALA A 40 1.41 -15.88 -7.33
N TYR A 41 0.78 -16.14 -6.19
CA TYR A 41 0.25 -15.10 -5.31
C TYR A 41 1.36 -14.27 -4.64
N PHE A 42 2.43 -14.91 -4.14
CA PHE A 42 3.62 -14.20 -3.65
C PHE A 42 4.29 -13.38 -4.75
N SER A 43 4.37 -13.93 -5.96
CA SER A 43 4.90 -13.23 -7.14
C SER A 43 4.04 -12.01 -7.49
N LEU A 44 2.72 -12.11 -7.39
CA LEU A 44 1.79 -11.00 -7.59
C LEU A 44 2.04 -9.89 -6.57
N ILE A 45 2.10 -10.21 -5.28
CA ILE A 45 2.39 -9.22 -4.22
C ILE A 45 3.73 -8.56 -4.47
N HIS A 46 4.78 -9.34 -4.78
CA HIS A 46 6.11 -8.81 -5.07
C HIS A 46 6.11 -7.89 -6.29
N ASN A 47 5.39 -8.26 -7.34
CA ASN A 47 5.26 -7.44 -8.55
C ASN A 47 4.54 -6.12 -8.26
N ILE A 48 3.42 -6.14 -7.53
CA ILE A 48 2.70 -4.93 -7.12
C ILE A 48 3.60 -4.04 -6.26
N THR A 49 4.27 -4.61 -5.25
CA THR A 49 5.23 -3.90 -4.38
C THR A 49 6.35 -3.25 -5.20
N ASN A 50 6.85 -3.92 -6.24
CA ASN A 50 7.83 -3.34 -7.14
C ASN A 50 7.28 -2.19 -8.00
N ILE A 51 6.04 -2.31 -8.48
CA ILE A 51 5.35 -1.26 -9.24
C ILE A 51 5.20 -0.01 -8.37
N ILE A 52 4.64 -0.13 -7.17
CA ILE A 52 4.39 1.03 -6.28
C ILE A 52 5.69 1.72 -5.84
N ARG A 53 6.79 0.97 -5.76
CA ARG A 53 8.11 1.48 -5.38
C ARG A 53 8.83 2.20 -6.53
N LYS A 54 8.75 1.67 -7.75
CA LYS A 54 9.59 2.13 -8.87
C LYS A 54 8.87 3.10 -9.80
N GLU A 55 7.54 3.01 -9.91
CA GLU A 55 6.78 3.83 -10.83
C GLU A 55 6.45 5.20 -10.22
N VAL A 56 6.57 6.24 -11.04
CA VAL A 56 6.15 7.60 -10.68
C VAL A 56 4.63 7.68 -10.55
N TYR A 57 3.89 6.94 -11.38
CA TYR A 57 2.42 6.89 -11.39
C TYR A 57 1.93 5.42 -11.38
N PRO A 58 2.08 4.71 -10.25
CA PRO A 58 1.78 3.28 -10.17
C PRO A 58 0.32 2.96 -10.46
N GLU A 59 -0.61 3.85 -10.14
CA GLU A 59 -2.05 3.70 -10.35
C GLU A 59 -2.37 3.42 -11.81
N ARG A 60 -1.67 4.06 -12.75
CA ARG A 60 -1.84 3.82 -14.20
C ARG A 60 -1.47 2.40 -14.58
N THR A 61 -0.40 1.88 -14.01
CA THR A 61 0.06 0.51 -14.28
C THR A 61 -0.85 -0.49 -13.59
N LEU A 62 -1.22 -0.25 -12.33
CA LEU A 62 -2.11 -1.11 -11.55
C LEU A 62 -3.50 -1.22 -12.20
N ASN A 63 -4.06 -0.12 -12.70
CA ASN A 63 -5.34 -0.13 -13.43
C ASN A 63 -5.29 -1.01 -14.69
N LYS A 64 -4.15 -1.08 -15.39
CA LYS A 64 -3.98 -1.94 -16.56
C LYS A 64 -3.90 -3.43 -16.21
N LEU A 65 -3.55 -3.76 -14.97
CA LEU A 65 -3.47 -5.15 -14.53
C LEU A 65 -4.87 -5.76 -14.33
N ASN A 66 -5.91 -4.94 -14.17
CA ASN A 66 -7.30 -5.34 -13.96
C ASN A 66 -7.44 -6.41 -12.85
N LEU A 67 -6.75 -6.17 -11.73
CA LEU A 67 -6.70 -7.10 -10.60
C LEU A 67 -7.94 -6.92 -9.71
N PRO A 68 -8.50 -8.01 -9.17
CA PRO A 68 -9.50 -7.90 -8.10
C PRO A 68 -8.81 -7.36 -6.83
N ILE A 69 -9.21 -6.17 -6.40
CA ILE A 69 -8.68 -5.55 -5.18
C ILE A 69 -9.47 -6.07 -3.98
N THR A 70 -8.80 -6.88 -3.15
CA THR A 70 -9.37 -7.45 -1.94
C THR A 70 -8.64 -6.92 -0.70
N SER A 71 -9.33 -6.94 0.45
CA SER A 71 -8.74 -6.56 1.74
C SER A 71 -7.44 -7.34 2.02
N GLU A 72 -7.45 -8.67 1.82
CA GLU A 72 -6.27 -9.52 2.01
C GLU A 72 -5.08 -9.12 1.12
N LEU A 73 -5.32 -8.84 -0.17
CA LEU A 73 -4.27 -8.41 -1.10
C LEU A 73 -3.66 -7.09 -0.65
N VAL A 74 -4.50 -6.12 -0.28
CA VAL A 74 -4.05 -4.79 0.15
C VAL A 74 -3.23 -4.91 1.44
N PHE A 75 -3.71 -5.62 2.45
CA PHE A 75 -2.98 -5.88 3.69
C PHE A 75 -1.58 -6.45 3.41
N ARG A 76 -1.48 -7.46 2.54
CA ARG A 76 -0.18 -8.08 2.22
C ARG A 76 0.77 -7.17 1.46
N VAL A 77 0.26 -6.36 0.53
CA VAL A 77 1.06 -5.36 -0.18
C VAL A 77 1.54 -4.26 0.77
N LEU A 78 0.69 -3.80 1.69
CA LEU A 78 1.08 -2.83 2.72
C LEU A 78 2.22 -3.37 3.58
N ARG A 79 2.07 -4.60 4.08
CA ARG A 79 3.12 -5.26 4.87
C ARG A 79 4.43 -5.44 4.10
N ALA A 80 4.35 -5.85 2.83
CA ALA A 80 5.50 -6.01 1.94
C ALA A 80 6.17 -4.67 1.56
N SER A 81 5.46 -3.56 1.70
CA SER A 81 5.94 -2.20 1.37
C SER A 81 6.19 -1.33 2.60
N SER A 82 6.16 -1.91 3.81
CA SER A 82 6.28 -1.20 5.08
C SER A 82 7.55 -0.33 5.25
N ASN A 83 8.60 -0.57 4.47
CA ASN A 83 9.80 0.28 4.42
C ASN A 83 9.68 1.50 3.48
N TYR A 84 8.54 1.68 2.83
CA TYR A 84 8.28 2.73 1.83
C TYR A 84 6.97 3.46 2.15
N PRO A 85 6.89 4.17 3.29
CA PRO A 85 5.64 4.67 3.87
C PRO A 85 4.82 5.56 2.91
N SER A 86 5.49 6.45 2.17
CA SER A 86 4.82 7.32 1.18
C SER A 86 4.21 6.52 0.03
N GLN A 87 4.85 5.43 -0.38
CA GLN A 87 4.36 4.58 -1.46
C GLN A 87 3.23 3.67 -0.98
N SER A 88 3.32 3.13 0.24
CA SER A 88 2.25 2.38 0.88
C SER A 88 1.00 3.24 1.06
N LEU A 89 1.13 4.47 1.55
CA LEU A 89 0.02 5.41 1.71
C LEU A 89 -0.63 5.75 0.36
N ARG A 90 0.17 6.02 -0.68
CA ARG A 90 -0.33 6.29 -2.03
C ARG A 90 -1.07 5.09 -2.61
N PHE A 91 -0.47 3.89 -2.52
CA PHE A 91 -1.10 2.64 -2.95
C PHE A 91 -2.43 2.41 -2.23
N PHE A 92 -2.47 2.60 -0.91
CA PHE A 92 -3.68 2.43 -0.12
C PHE A 92 -4.79 3.38 -0.56
N ASN A 93 -4.46 4.65 -0.77
CA ASN A 93 -5.41 5.67 -1.23
C ASN A 93 -6.01 5.36 -2.60
N TRP A 94 -5.22 4.77 -3.49
CA TRP A 94 -5.73 4.24 -4.76
C TRP A 94 -6.61 3.00 -4.54
N ALA A 95 -6.16 2.04 -3.74
CA ALA A 95 -6.84 0.76 -3.55
C ALA A 95 -8.24 0.92 -2.93
N ARG A 96 -8.39 1.80 -1.93
CA ARG A 96 -9.67 2.06 -1.23
C ARG A 96 -10.77 2.65 -2.11
N SER A 97 -10.48 3.01 -3.37
CA SER A 97 -11.51 3.37 -4.35
C SER A 97 -12.23 2.17 -4.95
N TYR A 98 -11.70 0.95 -4.74
CA TYR A 98 -12.20 -0.29 -5.36
C TYR A 98 -12.79 -1.28 -4.35
N TYR A 99 -12.62 -1.03 -3.05
CA TYR A 99 -13.16 -1.85 -1.96
C TYR A 99 -13.32 -1.00 -0.70
N SER A 100 -14.08 -1.49 0.28
CA SER A 100 -14.20 -0.85 1.60
C SER A 100 -13.10 -1.38 2.54
N PRO A 101 -12.11 -0.55 2.95
CA PRO A 101 -11.08 -0.99 3.88
C PRO A 101 -11.63 -1.35 5.25
N THR A 102 -11.05 -2.36 5.87
CA THR A 102 -11.31 -2.74 7.26
C THR A 102 -10.30 -2.07 8.19
N THR A 103 -10.51 -2.18 9.49
CA THR A 103 -9.56 -1.70 10.51
C THR A 103 -8.16 -2.28 10.32
N ILE A 104 -8.05 -3.52 9.81
CA ILE A 104 -6.76 -4.22 9.65
C ILE A 104 -5.84 -3.51 8.66
N GLU A 105 -6.36 -3.05 7.51
CA GLU A 105 -5.51 -2.34 6.54
C GLU A 105 -5.12 -0.94 7.03
N TYR A 106 -6.03 -0.26 7.76
CA TYR A 106 -5.71 1.02 8.38
C TYR A 106 -4.61 0.86 9.44
N GLU A 107 -4.69 -0.14 10.31
CA GLU A 107 -3.68 -0.39 11.33
C GLU A 107 -2.32 -0.76 10.74
N GLU A 108 -2.28 -1.62 9.72
CA GLU A 108 -1.02 -1.95 9.03
C GLU A 108 -0.36 -0.71 8.44
N LEU A 109 -1.16 0.21 7.89
CA LEU A 109 -0.66 1.49 7.37
C LEU A 109 -0.21 2.44 8.49
N ILE A 110 -0.94 2.51 9.61
CA ILE A 110 -0.54 3.27 10.80
C ILE A 110 0.82 2.78 11.31
N ILE A 111 0.97 1.47 11.52
CA ILE A 111 2.23 0.84 11.95
C ILE A 111 3.36 1.18 10.97
N THR A 112 3.09 1.12 9.66
CA THR A 112 4.04 1.50 8.62
C THR A 112 4.49 2.96 8.75
N LEU A 113 3.56 3.89 9.00
CA LEU A 113 3.89 5.31 9.15
C LEU A 113 4.70 5.56 10.43
N VAL A 114 4.32 4.94 11.54
CA VAL A 114 5.01 5.05 12.85
C VAL A 114 6.45 4.55 12.75
N ARG A 115 6.66 3.35 12.21
CA ARG A 115 8.01 2.76 12.01
C ARG A 115 8.96 3.66 11.25
N ASN A 116 8.42 4.48 10.35
CA ASN A 116 9.19 5.39 9.51
C ASN A 116 9.13 6.85 10.00
N LYS A 117 8.71 7.08 11.25
CA LYS A 117 8.64 8.39 11.91
C LYS A 117 7.78 9.41 11.16
N LYS A 118 6.72 8.94 10.49
CA LYS A 118 5.76 9.76 9.72
C LYS A 118 4.54 10.09 10.57
N TYR A 119 4.75 10.62 11.77
CA TYR A 119 3.72 10.88 12.78
C TYR A 119 2.61 11.83 12.29
N ALA A 120 2.95 12.96 11.68
CA ALA A 120 1.96 13.86 11.09
C ALA A 120 1.07 13.17 10.02
N SER A 121 1.63 12.26 9.22
CA SER A 121 0.84 11.49 8.25
C SER A 121 -0.02 10.43 8.93
N MET A 122 0.46 9.84 10.02
CA MET A 122 -0.29 8.89 10.85
C MET A 122 -1.50 9.57 11.49
N TRP A 123 -1.33 10.71 12.18
CA TRP A 123 -2.45 11.42 12.81
C TRP A 123 -3.48 11.89 11.78
N LYS A 124 -3.01 12.41 10.64
CA LYS A 124 -3.90 12.76 9.53
C LYS A 124 -4.72 11.57 9.06
N LEU A 125 -4.11 10.38 8.94
CA LEU A 125 -4.83 9.16 8.58
C LEU A 125 -5.85 8.78 9.65
N ILE A 126 -5.48 8.76 10.93
CA ILE A 126 -6.39 8.43 12.05
C ILE A 126 -7.60 9.36 12.06
N ALA A 127 -7.37 10.68 11.97
CA ALA A 127 -8.43 11.69 11.94
C ALA A 127 -9.35 11.49 10.73
N GLN A 128 -8.78 11.25 9.54
CA GLN A 128 -9.55 10.98 8.33
C GLN A 128 -10.43 9.74 8.47
N VAL A 129 -9.93 8.66 9.07
CA VAL A 129 -10.69 7.42 9.24
C VAL A 129 -11.78 7.58 10.29
N LYS A 130 -11.47 8.23 11.41
CA LYS A 130 -12.44 8.56 12.46
C LYS A 130 -13.59 9.42 11.92
N ASN A 131 -13.31 10.41 11.08
CA ASN A 131 -14.34 11.22 10.44
C ASN A 131 -15.25 10.43 9.48
N ASN A 132 -14.71 9.38 8.83
CA ASN A 132 -15.46 8.59 7.87
C ASN A 132 -16.23 7.42 8.51
N LEU A 133 -15.64 6.74 9.49
CA LEU A 133 -16.18 5.53 10.12
C LEU A 133 -16.85 5.81 11.48
N GLY A 134 -16.59 6.96 12.09
CA GLY A 134 -17.06 7.30 13.45
C GLY A 134 -16.62 6.26 14.47
N ASP A 135 -17.54 5.90 15.36
CA ASP A 135 -17.33 4.95 16.46
C ASP A 135 -17.04 3.51 16.00
N LYS A 136 -17.18 3.21 14.71
CA LYS A 136 -16.83 1.89 14.15
C LYS A 136 -15.33 1.68 14.00
N PHE A 137 -14.54 2.75 14.04
CA PHE A 137 -13.10 2.67 13.99
C PHE A 137 -12.51 2.73 15.40
N SER A 138 -11.83 1.66 15.79
CA SER A 138 -11.05 1.58 17.01
C SER A 138 -9.67 1.02 16.69
N VAL A 139 -8.63 1.67 17.18
CA VAL A 139 -7.24 1.20 17.04
C VAL A 139 -6.98 0.18 18.13
N SER A 140 -6.44 -0.98 17.76
CA SER A 140 -6.13 -2.04 18.71
C SER A 140 -5.11 -1.60 19.76
N SER A 141 -5.22 -2.16 20.98
CA SER A 141 -4.30 -1.87 22.07
C SER A 141 -2.83 -2.16 21.70
N ASN A 142 -2.59 -3.17 20.87
CA ASN A 142 -1.26 -3.48 20.35
C ASN A 142 -0.71 -2.34 19.49
N THR A 143 -1.53 -1.78 18.59
CA THR A 143 -1.13 -0.66 17.74
C THR A 143 -0.90 0.60 18.56
N VAL A 144 -1.73 0.88 19.58
CA VAL A 144 -1.51 2.00 20.51
C VAL A 144 -0.21 1.84 21.30
N CYS A 145 0.03 0.65 21.87
CA CYS A 145 1.28 0.36 22.59
C CYS A 145 2.51 0.56 21.69
N PHE A 146 2.43 0.09 20.44
CA PHE A 146 3.48 0.27 19.46
C PHE A 146 3.74 1.75 19.15
N ILE A 147 2.69 2.58 19.01
CA ILE A 147 2.84 4.03 18.81
C ILE A 147 3.59 4.66 19.99
N ILE A 148 3.18 4.37 21.22
CA ILE A 148 3.79 4.91 22.45
C ILE A 148 5.27 4.51 22.54
N GLU A 149 5.59 3.25 22.29
CA GLU A 149 6.96 2.74 22.30
C GLU A 149 7.84 3.48 21.27
N GLU A 150 7.33 3.70 20.06
CA GLU A 150 8.07 4.38 19.00
C GLU A 150 8.25 5.88 19.26
N TYR A 151 7.28 6.55 19.89
CA TYR A 151 7.46 7.91 20.39
C TYR A 151 8.55 7.98 21.47
N GLY A 152 8.51 7.06 22.43
CA GLY A 152 9.52 6.96 23.50
C GLY A 152 10.93 6.72 22.96
N LYS A 153 11.09 5.76 22.05
CA LYS A 153 12.39 5.46 21.39
C LYS A 153 12.99 6.64 20.63
N HIS A 154 12.15 7.54 20.12
CA HIS A 154 12.61 8.68 19.34
C HIS A 154 12.71 9.97 20.16
N GLY A 155 12.42 9.94 21.47
CA GLY A 155 12.47 11.13 22.33
C GLY A 155 11.42 12.17 21.95
N LEU A 156 10.33 11.75 21.31
CA LEU A 156 9.26 12.63 20.80
C LEU A 156 8.05 12.67 21.73
N ILE A 157 8.29 12.47 23.03
CA ILE A 157 7.22 12.34 24.03
C ILE A 157 6.41 13.64 24.12
N ASP A 158 7.06 14.79 24.03
CA ASP A 158 6.39 16.10 24.07
C ASP A 158 5.49 16.33 22.84
N GLN A 159 5.94 15.89 21.65
CA GLN A 159 5.13 15.98 20.43
C GLN A 159 3.92 15.04 20.43
N ALA A 160 4.01 13.90 21.13
CA ALA A 160 2.87 12.99 21.26
C ALA A 160 1.68 13.62 22.00
N VAL A 161 1.94 14.60 22.86
CA VAL A 161 0.91 15.33 23.60
C VAL A 161 0.30 16.44 22.74
N GLU A 162 1.12 17.21 22.03
CA GLU A 162 0.66 18.35 21.22
C GLU A 162 -0.14 17.94 19.97
N GLU A 163 0.16 16.80 19.35
CA GLU A 163 -0.49 16.37 18.10
C GLU A 163 -1.89 15.74 18.31
N ASN A 164 -2.37 15.65 19.56
CA ASN A 164 -3.65 15.02 19.93
C ASN A 164 -4.74 16.03 20.39
N ASP A 165 -4.41 17.32 20.44
CA ASP A 165 -5.36 18.44 20.67
C ASP A 165 -5.94 18.97 19.34
#